data_AF-A0A9E3FMH5-F1
#
_entry.id   AF-A0A9E3FMH5-F1
#
_cell.length_a   1.000
_cell.length_b   1.000
_cell.length_c   1.000
_cell.angle_alpha   90.00
_cell.angle_beta   90.00
_cell.angle_gamma   90.00
#
_symmetry.space_group_name_H-M   'P 1'
#
loop_
_entity.id
_entity.type
_entity.pdbx_description
1 polymer ?
#
loop_
_entity_poly.entity_id
_entity_poly.type
_entity_poly.pdbx_seq_one_letter_code
_entity_poly.pdbx_strand_id
1 'polypeptide(L)'
;MSVLEDIFKGGNIVTGLAIGIGAGVVVPVITPVLRPLAKSVLKAGLIAYEQGRVAVAELNEQTGDIVAEARSELAEAGRRPVAETTPEAREGEAREGLPEQA
;
A
#
# COMPACT_ATOMS: atom_id res chain seq x y z
N MET A 1 35.22 -16.52 -18.06
CA MET A 1 35.49 -15.07 -18.14
C MET A 1 35.92 -14.60 -16.76
N SER A 2 37.22 -14.69 -16.45
CA SER A 2 37.79 -14.44 -15.10
C SER A 2 38.14 -12.97 -14.86
N VAL A 3 38.33 -12.19 -15.92
CA VAL A 3 38.86 -10.82 -15.86
C VAL A 3 38.08 -9.89 -14.94
N LEU A 4 36.76 -10.02 -14.85
CA LEU A 4 35.95 -9.18 -13.96
C LEU A 4 36.12 -9.61 -12.49
N GLU A 5 36.22 -10.91 -12.23
CA GLU A 5 36.38 -11.47 -10.90
C GLU A 5 37.79 -11.22 -10.34
N ASP A 6 38.81 -11.26 -11.21
CA ASP A 6 40.21 -10.90 -10.89
C ASP A 6 40.36 -9.41 -10.53
N ILE A 7 39.50 -8.54 -11.06
CA ILE A 7 39.45 -7.12 -10.71
C ILE A 7 38.86 -6.92 -9.32
N PHE A 8 37.77 -7.62 -8.99
CA PHE A 8 37.08 -7.48 -7.71
C PHE A 8 37.77 -8.20 -6.54
N LYS A 9 38.56 -9.25 -6.80
CA LYS A 9 39.28 -10.02 -5.77
C LYS A 9 40.65 -9.44 -5.36
N GLY A 10 41.00 -8.24 -5.82
CA GLY A 10 42.26 -7.57 -5.47
C GLY A 10 43.42 -7.90 -6.42
N GLY A 11 43.16 -7.79 -7.73
CA GLY A 11 44.15 -8.05 -8.77
C GLY A 11 45.45 -7.23 -8.64
N ASN A 12 46.51 -7.74 -9.26
CA ASN A 12 47.84 -7.13 -9.32
C ASN A 12 47.77 -5.62 -9.64
N ILE A 13 48.56 -4.80 -8.95
CA ILE A 13 48.68 -3.35 -9.15
C ILE A 13 48.89 -3.00 -10.63
N VAL A 14 49.65 -3.82 -11.37
CA VAL A 14 49.87 -3.64 -12.81
C VAL A 14 48.57 -3.77 -13.61
N THR A 15 47.73 -4.75 -13.26
CA THR A 15 46.41 -4.95 -13.87
C THR A 15 45.47 -3.79 -13.54
N GLY A 16 45.46 -3.34 -12.27
CA GLY A 16 44.68 -2.18 -11.86
C GLY A 16 45.08 -0.90 -12.61
N LEU A 17 46.39 -0.69 -12.80
CA LEU A 17 46.91 0.46 -13.55
C LEU A 17 46.56 0.37 -15.05
N ALA A 18 46.71 -0.81 -15.68
CA ALA A 18 46.34 -1.02 -17.07
C ALA A 18 44.85 -0.77 -17.32
N ILE A 19 43.99 -1.19 -16.39
CA ILE A 19 42.55 -0.92 -16.45
C ILE A 19 42.27 0.56 -16.23
N GLY A 20 42.92 1.21 -15.26
CA GLY A 20 42.75 2.64 -15.01
C GLY A 20 43.09 3.49 -16.23
N ILE A 21 44.21 3.20 -16.89
CA ILE A 21 44.64 3.86 -18.12
C ILE A 21 43.68 3.53 -19.27
N GLY A 22 43.36 2.25 -19.46
CA GLY A 22 42.43 1.80 -20.50
C GLY A 22 41.04 2.44 -20.36
N ALA A 23 40.51 2.49 -19.14
CA ALA A 23 39.27 3.16 -18.82
C ALA A 23 39.36 4.67 -19.06
N GLY A 24 40.46 5.33 -18.69
CA GLY A 24 40.68 6.75 -18.96
C GLY A 24 40.61 7.14 -20.43
N VAL A 25 40.92 6.20 -21.34
CA VAL A 25 40.82 6.41 -22.79
C VAL A 25 39.46 5.96 -23.35
N VAL A 26 38.96 4.80 -22.92
CA VAL A 26 37.72 4.22 -23.47
C VAL A 26 36.48 4.94 -22.95
N VAL A 27 36.46 5.35 -21.67
CA VAL A 27 35.30 6.00 -21.05
C VAL A 27 34.89 7.28 -21.80
N PRO A 28 35.79 8.23 -22.11
CA PRO A 28 35.42 9.43 -22.88
C PRO A 28 34.80 9.12 -24.24
N VAL A 29 35.22 8.03 -24.91
CA VAL A 29 34.73 7.63 -26.23
C VAL A 29 33.29 7.11 -26.16
N ILE A 30 32.96 6.31 -25.14
CA ILE A 30 31.61 5.74 -25.00
C ILE A 30 30.64 6.65 -24.22
N THR A 31 31.17 7.59 -23.43
CA THR A 31 30.37 8.55 -22.63
C THR A 31 29.29 9.28 -23.44
N PRO A 32 29.54 9.86 -24.63
CA PRO A 32 28.49 10.56 -25.38
C PRO A 32 27.32 9.65 -25.79
N VAL A 33 27.55 8.35 -25.95
CA VAL A 33 26.50 7.36 -26.27
C VAL A 33 25.75 6.92 -25.02
N LEU A 34 26.44 6.74 -23.89
CA LEU A 34 25.82 6.34 -22.63
C LEU A 34 25.06 7.48 -21.93
N ARG A 35 25.51 8.72 -22.09
CA ARG A 35 24.91 9.89 -21.44
C ARG A 35 23.41 10.09 -21.75
N PRO A 36 22.92 10.00 -23.00
CA PRO A 36 21.49 10.10 -23.28
C PRO A 36 20.70 8.95 -22.67
N LEU A 37 21.24 7.72 -22.67
CA LEU A 37 20.60 6.56 -22.04
C LEU A 37 20.48 6.73 -20.52
N ALA A 38 21.57 7.11 -19.86
CA ALA A 38 21.56 7.38 -18.42
C ALA A 38 20.55 8.50 -18.08
N LYS A 39 20.51 9.57 -18.88
CA LYS A 39 19.54 10.65 -18.70
C LYS A 39 18.10 10.19 -18.89
N SER A 40 17.81 9.33 -19.87
CA SER A 40 16.45 8.84 -20.09
C SER A 40 15.99 7.95 -18.95
N VAL A 41 16.87 7.06 -18.45
CA VAL A 41 16.60 6.22 -17.29
C VAL A 41 16.33 7.07 -16.05
N LEU A 42 17.16 8.07 -15.77
CA LEU A 42 16.97 8.95 -14.62
C LEU A 42 15.64 9.73 -14.70
N LYS A 43 15.31 10.27 -15.87
CA LYS A 43 14.03 10.98 -16.08
C LYS A 43 12.84 10.05 -15.90
N ALA A 44 12.87 8.87 -16.50
CA ALA A 44 11.81 7.88 -16.38
C ALA A 44 11.62 7.46 -14.91
N GLY A 45 12.73 7.21 -14.20
CA GLY A 45 12.70 6.88 -12.78
C GLY A 45 12.11 7.99 -11.92
N LEU A 46 12.45 9.26 -12.20
CA LEU A 46 11.91 10.40 -11.46
C LEU A 46 10.39 10.54 -11.68
N ILE A 47 9.93 10.45 -12.94
CA ILE A 47 8.50 10.52 -13.27
C ILE A 47 7.74 9.38 -12.59
N ALA A 48 8.26 8.14 -12.68
CA ALA A 48 7.64 6.98 -12.06
C ALA A 48 7.58 7.12 -10.52
N TYR A 49 8.61 7.70 -9.90
CA TYR A 49 8.63 7.96 -8.47
C TYR A 49 7.60 9.00 -8.04
N GLU A 50 7.49 10.13 -8.75
CA GLU A 50 6.52 11.18 -8.46
C GLU A 50 5.08 10.67 -8.61
N GLN A 51 4.79 9.96 -9.71
CA GLN A 51 3.48 9.35 -9.93
C GLN A 51 3.17 8.27 -8.90
N GLY A 52 4.15 7.42 -8.57
CA GLY A 52 4.01 6.39 -7.55
C GLY A 52 3.69 6.98 -6.17
N ARG A 53 4.31 8.11 -5.81
CA ARG A 53 3.99 8.82 -4.56
C ARG A 53 2.55 9.31 -4.51
N VAL A 54 2.05 9.88 -5.61
CA VAL A 54 0.66 10.34 -5.70
C VAL A 54 -0.30 9.16 -5.63
N ALA A 55 -0.04 8.09 -6.39
CA ALA A 55 -0.87 6.89 -6.37
C ALA A 55 -0.95 6.26 -4.96
N VAL A 56 0.17 6.19 -4.23
CA VAL A 56 0.18 5.70 -2.84
C VAL A 56 -0.64 6.62 -1.91
N ALA A 57 -0.58 7.94 -2.10
CA ALA A 57 -1.39 8.86 -1.33
C ALA A 57 -2.88 8.67 -1.58
N GLU A 58 -3.30 8.57 -2.85
CA GLU A 58 -4.70 8.33 -3.23
C GLU A 58 -5.21 6.98 -2.71
N LEU A 59 -4.38 5.92 -2.80
CA LEU A 59 -4.73 4.61 -2.25
C LEU A 59 -4.90 4.65 -0.73
N ASN A 60 -4.07 5.40 -0.02
CA ASN A 60 -4.19 5.55 1.44
C ASN A 60 -5.47 6.30 1.83
N GLU A 61 -5.85 7.32 1.06
CA GLU A 61 -7.11 8.05 1.26
C GLU A 61 -8.31 7.12 1.06
N GLN A 62 -8.39 6.43 -0.09
CA GLN A 62 -9.47 5.49 -0.39
C GLN A 62 -9.55 4.34 0.64
N THR A 63 -8.41 3.81 1.07
CA THR A 63 -8.38 2.79 2.12
C THR A 63 -8.85 3.36 3.46
N GLY A 64 -8.49 4.61 3.76
CA GLY A 64 -8.95 5.33 4.95
C GLY A 64 -10.47 5.44 5.01
N ASP A 65 -11.11 5.77 3.88
CA ASP A 65 -12.57 5.86 3.78
C ASP A 65 -13.24 4.50 4.05
N ILE A 66 -12.76 3.43 3.42
CA ILE A 66 -13.30 2.06 3.64
C ILE A 66 -13.12 1.63 5.10
N VAL A 67 -11.97 1.91 5.70
CA VAL A 67 -11.72 1.58 7.12
C VAL A 67 -12.62 2.40 8.04
N ALA A 68 -12.86 3.68 7.72
CA ALA A 68 -13.77 4.52 8.49
C ALA A 68 -15.22 4.01 8.39
N GLU A 69 -15.66 3.61 7.20
CA GLU A 69 -16.97 3.01 6.95
C GLU A 69 -17.14 1.71 7.76
N ALA A 70 -16.20 0.77 7.65
CA ALA A 70 -16.25 -0.50 8.39
C ALA A 70 -16.26 -0.28 9.92
N ARG A 71 -15.55 0.73 10.43
CA ARG A 71 -15.59 1.08 11.86
C ARG A 71 -16.94 1.65 12.27
N SER A 72 -17.55 2.47 11.42
CA SER A 72 -18.90 3.00 11.65
C SER A 72 -19.92 1.87 11.71
N GLU A 73 -19.85 0.93 10.77
CA GLU A 73 -20.75 -0.24 10.73
C GLU A 73 -20.62 -1.12 11.99
N LEU A 74 -19.39 -1.40 12.44
CA LEU A 74 -19.16 -2.15 13.68
C LEU A 74 -19.70 -1.40 14.91
N ALA A 75 -19.51 -0.08 14.96
CA ALA A 75 -20.01 0.75 16.04
C ALA A 75 -21.54 0.81 16.06
N GLU A 76 -22.19 0.84 14.89
CA GLU A 76 -23.65 0.82 14.74
C GLU A 76 -24.25 -0.56 15.03
N ALA A 77 -23.58 -1.64 14.60
CA ALA A 77 -23.94 -3.01 14.96
C ALA A 77 -23.94 -3.24 16.48
N GLY A 78 -23.00 -2.63 17.20
CA GLY A 78 -22.97 -2.62 18.67
C GLY A 78 -23.94 -1.64 19.33
N ARG A 79 -24.45 -0.64 18.57
CA ARG A 79 -25.38 0.39 19.06
C ARG A 79 -26.85 0.09 18.78
N ARG A 80 -27.20 -0.99 18.07
CA ARG A 80 -28.60 -1.42 17.90
C ARG A 80 -29.25 -1.47 19.29
N PRO A 81 -30.20 -0.56 19.60
CA PRO A 81 -30.95 -0.65 20.81
C PRO A 81 -31.76 -1.94 20.73
N VAL A 82 -31.68 -2.76 21.77
CA VAL A 82 -32.70 -3.78 22.02
C VAL A 82 -33.99 -3.03 22.36
N ALA A 83 -34.70 -2.60 21.34
CA ALA A 83 -36.05 -2.07 21.40
C ALA A 83 -36.72 -2.57 20.10
N GLU A 84 -37.76 -3.39 20.11
CA GLU A 84 -38.81 -3.52 21.10
C GLU A 84 -39.54 -4.84 20.81
N THR A 85 -39.26 -5.89 21.58
CA THR A 85 -40.22 -6.98 21.76
C THR A 85 -40.88 -6.73 23.10
N THR A 86 -41.82 -5.78 23.13
CA THR A 86 -42.77 -5.68 24.23
C THR A 86 -43.50 -7.02 24.29
N PRO A 87 -43.35 -7.80 25.38
CA PRO A 87 -44.25 -8.90 25.61
C PRO A 87 -45.58 -8.26 25.97
N GLU A 88 -46.57 -8.34 25.07
CA GLU A 88 -47.97 -8.26 25.49
C GLU A 88 -48.27 -9.48 26.35
N ALA A 89 -47.75 -9.47 27.57
CA ALA A 89 -48.14 -10.33 28.65
C ALA A 89 -49.49 -9.81 29.14
N ARG A 90 -50.53 -10.47 28.64
CA ARG A 90 -51.75 -10.84 29.35
C ARG A 90 -51.83 -10.32 30.79
N GLU A 91 -52.52 -9.21 31.00
CA GLU A 91 -53.11 -8.92 32.30
C GLU A 91 -54.48 -8.28 32.09
N GLY A 92 -55.51 -8.97 32.60
CA GLY A 92 -56.69 -8.28 33.09
C GLY A 92 -58.00 -8.40 32.32
N GLU A 93 -58.46 -9.59 31.92
CA GLU A 93 -59.90 -9.86 31.86
C GLU A 93 -60.21 -11.33 32.21
N ALA A 94 -60.01 -11.65 33.48
CA ALA A 94 -60.74 -12.73 34.13
C ALA A 94 -61.14 -12.23 35.52
N ARG A 95 -62.35 -11.65 35.62
CA ARG A 95 -63.32 -11.74 36.74
C ARG A 95 -64.19 -10.48 36.87
N GLU A 96 -65.33 -10.45 36.17
CA GLU A 96 -66.60 -9.88 36.65
C GLU A 96 -67.67 -10.28 35.63
N GLY A 97 -68.46 -11.33 35.84
CA GLY A 97 -69.63 -11.36 36.71
C GLY A 97 -70.56 -12.47 36.18
N LEU A 98 -71.21 -13.16 37.11
CA LEU A 98 -72.05 -14.34 36.89
C LEU A 98 -73.25 -14.10 35.94
N PRO A 99 -73.86 -15.18 35.42
CA PRO A 99 -75.13 -15.11 34.69
C PRO A 99 -76.29 -14.88 35.66
N GLU A 100 -77.12 -13.86 35.43
CA GLU A 100 -78.42 -13.74 36.10
C GLU A 100 -79.53 -13.95 35.08
N GLN A 101 -80.22 -15.08 35.25
CA GLN A 101 -81.41 -15.50 34.53
C GLN A 101 -82.64 -14.86 35.19
N ALA A 102 -83.49 -14.17 34.41
CA ALA A 102 -84.97 -14.14 34.55
C ALA A 102 -85.59 -13.20 33.49
#